data_AF-A0A2H3AVQ6-F1
#
_entry.id   AF-A0A2H3AVQ6-F1
#
_cell.length_a   1.000
_cell.length_b   1.000
_cell.length_c   1.000
_cell.angle_alpha   90.00
_cell.angle_beta   90.00
_cell.angle_gamma   90.00
#
_symmetry.space_group_name_H-M   'P 1'
#
loop_
_entity.id
_entity.type
_entity.pdbx_description
1 polymer ?
#
loop_
_entity_poly.entity_id
_entity_poly.type
_entity_poly.pdbx_seq_one_letter_code
_entity_poly.pdbx_strand_id
1 'polypeptide(L)'
;MLNLVHLLRLVDTFLLLNLCITQAALIYSVPTLTALTTLSLLVHSWYNVHFGISRPPLEANYKTVIALLVAPYIIWFFIFLGFLLFGLAHSSLVNRLSKSSYCIITSAIPAKMSSLFVVIVTSSMLPVQVSLGLSLCRNLYHNDSTSTISIPTLQVVIRVMIFSFLTLVAFAEGVIYIFDLSPGPFADIIMAWLPVFGVLIFGMQKDIFRTWILWTSRLVKSPKKPYRKDSTPSLTPDISVRSD
;
A
#
# COMPACT_ATOMS: atom_id res chain seq x y z
N MET A 1 -41.43 2.17 -25.58
CA MET A 1 -40.56 1.18 -24.90
C MET A 1 -39.24 0.91 -25.63
N LEU A 2 -39.22 0.77 -26.96
CA LEU A 2 -37.99 0.45 -27.71
C LEU A 2 -36.84 1.46 -27.51
N ASN A 3 -37.16 2.76 -27.49
CA ASN A 3 -36.16 3.82 -27.23
C ASN A 3 -35.62 3.80 -25.80
N LEU A 4 -36.42 3.40 -24.81
CA LEU A 4 -35.99 3.34 -23.41
C LEU A 4 -35.06 2.14 -23.18
N VAL A 5 -35.35 1.00 -23.80
CA VAL A 5 -34.48 -0.20 -23.74
C VAL A 5 -33.16 0.05 -24.46
N HIS A 6 -33.18 0.77 -25.58
CA HIS A 6 -31.95 1.19 -26.26
C HIS A 6 -31.14 2.19 -25.43
N LEU A 7 -31.81 3.16 -24.78
CA LEU A 7 -31.16 4.13 -23.90
C LEU A 7 -30.55 3.45 -22.67
N LEU A 8 -31.28 2.53 -22.03
CA LEU A 8 -30.77 1.72 -20.92
C LEU A 8 -29.57 0.89 -21.34
N ARG A 9 -29.64 0.18 -22.48
CA ARG A 9 -28.48 -0.57 -23.01
C ARG A 9 -27.30 0.34 -23.31
N LEU A 10 -27.52 1.56 -23.82
CA LEU A 10 -26.46 2.53 -24.08
C LEU A 10 -25.80 3.01 -22.79
N VAL A 11 -26.61 3.32 -21.76
CA VAL A 11 -26.14 3.73 -20.44
C VAL A 11 -25.37 2.59 -19.75
N ASP A 12 -25.88 1.36 -19.80
CA ASP A 12 -25.23 0.18 -19.24
C ASP A 12 -23.90 -0.12 -19.96
N THR A 13 -23.87 -0.03 -21.30
CA THR A 13 -22.65 -0.26 -22.09
C THR A 13 -21.60 0.81 -21.81
N PHE A 14 -22.01 2.08 -21.68
CA PHE A 14 -21.13 3.18 -21.32
C PHE A 14 -20.58 3.03 -19.89
N LEU A 15 -21.42 2.64 -18.93
CA LEU A 15 -20.99 2.37 -17.55
C LEU A 15 -19.98 1.22 -17.51
N LEU A 16 -20.26 0.12 -18.22
CA LEU A 16 -19.37 -1.05 -18.30
C LEU A 16 -18.02 -0.70 -18.94
N LEU A 17 -18.01 0.13 -19.98
CA LEU A 17 -16.78 0.59 -20.63
C LEU A 17 -15.93 1.45 -19.67
N ASN A 18 -16.55 2.40 -18.97
CA ASN A 18 -15.81 3.25 -18.02
C ASN A 18 -15.26 2.45 -16.81
N LEU A 19 -16.01 1.45 -16.33
CA LEU A 19 -15.54 0.52 -15.30
C LEU A 19 -14.36 -0.33 -15.82
N CYS A 20 -14.44 -0.79 -17.06
CA CYS A 20 -13.40 -1.55 -17.75
C CYS A 20 -12.10 -0.74 -17.92
N ILE A 21 -12.21 0.53 -18.33
CA ILE A 21 -11.09 1.47 -18.43
C ILE A 21 -10.46 1.71 -17.05
N THR A 22 -11.29 1.95 -16.03
CA THR A 22 -10.82 2.17 -14.66
C THR A 22 -10.11 0.94 -14.10
N GLN A 23 -10.67 -0.26 -14.33
CA GLN A 23 -10.05 -1.53 -13.96
C GLN A 23 -8.68 -1.68 -14.62
N ALA A 24 -8.59 -1.45 -15.93
CA ALA A 24 -7.33 -1.57 -16.66
C ALA A 24 -6.28 -0.57 -16.15
N ALA A 25 -6.67 0.68 -15.90
CA ALA A 25 -5.78 1.69 -15.33
C ALA A 25 -5.27 1.33 -13.92
N LEU A 26 -6.11 0.72 -13.09
CA LEU A 26 -5.70 0.18 -11.79
C LEU A 26 -4.72 -0.99 -11.95
N ILE A 27 -5.00 -1.94 -12.84
CA ILE A 27 -4.12 -3.09 -13.11
C ILE A 27 -2.70 -2.65 -13.47
N TYR A 28 -2.55 -1.61 -14.32
CA TYR A 28 -1.23 -1.11 -14.70
C TYR A 28 -0.55 -0.23 -13.65
N SER A 29 -1.30 0.42 -12.75
CA SER A 29 -0.71 1.34 -11.76
C SER A 29 -0.40 0.69 -10.40
N VAL A 30 -1.18 -0.30 -9.98
CA VAL A 30 -1.02 -1.01 -8.69
C VAL A 30 0.37 -1.65 -8.50
N PRO A 31 1.00 -2.27 -9.51
CA PRO A 31 2.36 -2.80 -9.38
C PRO A 31 3.37 -1.71 -8.98
N THR A 32 3.25 -0.51 -9.54
CA THR A 32 4.12 0.63 -9.19
C THR A 32 3.89 1.10 -7.76
N LEU A 33 2.64 1.19 -7.30
CA LEU A 33 2.33 1.49 -5.89
C LEU A 33 2.94 0.46 -4.94
N THR A 34 2.78 -0.82 -5.27
CA THR A 34 3.32 -1.93 -4.48
C THR A 34 4.85 -1.81 -4.40
N ALA A 35 5.51 -1.51 -5.51
CA ALA A 35 6.95 -1.31 -5.53
C ALA A 35 7.37 -0.10 -4.66
N LEU A 36 6.75 1.06 -4.85
CA LEU A 36 7.10 2.28 -4.11
C LEU A 36 6.86 2.16 -2.60
N THR A 37 5.77 1.53 -2.19
CA THR A 37 5.47 1.27 -0.78
C THR A 37 6.46 0.28 -0.17
N THR A 38 6.84 -0.77 -0.90
CA THR A 38 7.87 -1.73 -0.47
C THR A 38 9.23 -1.07 -0.32
N LEU A 39 9.63 -0.21 -1.27
CA LEU A 39 10.88 0.57 -1.17
C LEU A 39 10.86 1.46 0.07
N SER A 40 9.75 2.14 0.33
CA SER A 40 9.60 3.00 1.51
C SER A 40 9.75 2.20 2.81
N LEU A 41 9.14 1.02 2.90
CA LEU A 41 9.30 0.11 4.04
C LEU A 41 10.73 -0.42 4.19
N LEU A 42 11.41 -0.74 3.08
CA LEU A 42 12.81 -1.16 3.08
C LEU A 42 13.73 -0.05 3.57
N VAL A 43 13.54 1.19 3.10
CA VAL A 43 14.34 2.34 3.52
C VAL A 43 14.12 2.64 5.00
N HIS A 44 12.88 2.61 5.47
CA HIS A 44 12.56 2.78 6.89
C HIS A 44 13.21 1.70 7.76
N SER A 45 13.09 0.44 7.34
CA SER A 45 13.70 -0.71 8.01
C SER A 45 15.24 -0.61 8.03
N TRP A 46 15.83 -0.25 6.89
CA TRP A 46 17.27 -0.07 6.75
C TRP A 46 17.81 1.03 7.66
N TYR A 47 17.12 2.17 7.73
CA TYR A 47 17.49 3.28 8.61
C TYR A 47 17.43 2.87 10.08
N ASN A 48 16.36 2.20 10.50
CA ASN A 48 16.19 1.74 11.88
C ASN A 48 17.26 0.73 12.29
N VAL A 49 17.68 -0.17 11.39
CA VAL A 49 18.73 -1.15 11.67
C VAL A 49 20.13 -0.51 11.72
N HIS A 50 20.45 0.42 10.80
CA HIS A 50 21.80 0.99 10.73
C HIS A 50 22.03 2.18 11.67
N PHE A 51 20.99 2.96 11.97
CA PHE A 51 21.11 4.21 12.71
C PHE A 51 20.30 4.25 14.01
N GLY A 52 19.47 3.24 14.30
CA GLY A 52 18.55 3.25 15.44
C GLY A 52 19.21 3.37 16.83
N ILE A 53 20.53 3.19 16.93
CA ILE A 53 21.30 3.28 18.18
C ILE A 53 22.06 4.61 18.28
N SER A 54 22.55 5.14 17.16
CA SER A 54 23.46 6.29 17.14
C SER A 54 22.80 7.61 16.76
N ARG A 55 21.61 7.56 16.16
CA ARG A 55 20.84 8.74 15.77
C ARG A 55 19.41 8.60 16.25
N PRO A 56 18.69 9.72 16.45
CA PRO A 56 17.27 9.65 16.72
C PRO A 56 16.60 8.83 15.60
N PRO A 57 15.67 7.93 15.95
CA PRO A 57 14.99 7.09 14.96
C PRO A 57 14.33 7.96 13.90
N LEU A 58 14.09 7.42 12.70
CA LEU A 58 13.41 8.18 11.63
C LEU A 58 12.05 8.73 12.13
N GLU A 59 11.42 8.01 13.05
CA GLU A 59 10.22 8.38 13.82
C GLU A 59 10.31 9.72 14.55
N ALA A 60 11.52 10.18 14.90
CA ALA A 60 11.71 11.48 15.53
C ALA A 60 11.37 12.64 14.57
N ASN A 61 11.42 12.41 13.26
CA ASN A 61 11.01 13.38 12.26
C ASN A 61 9.72 12.93 11.57
N TYR A 62 8.59 13.29 12.17
CA TYR A 62 7.26 12.99 11.64
C TYR A 62 7.08 13.43 10.17
N LYS A 63 7.76 14.50 9.73
CA LYS A 63 7.69 14.97 8.33
C LYS A 63 8.29 13.95 7.38
N THR A 64 9.40 13.33 7.74
CA THR A 64 10.06 12.30 6.93
C THR A 64 9.22 11.03 6.86
N VAL A 65 8.64 10.60 7.99
CA VAL A 65 7.74 9.44 8.02
C VAL A 65 6.49 9.68 7.18
N ILE A 66 5.85 10.85 7.34
CA ILE A 66 4.70 11.23 6.51
C ILE A 66 5.09 11.30 5.03
N ALA A 67 6.26 11.85 4.69
CA ALA A 67 6.73 11.89 3.32
C ALA A 67 6.93 10.49 2.73
N LEU A 68 7.59 9.57 3.44
CA LEU A 68 7.75 8.18 3.01
C LEU A 68 6.39 7.46 2.84
N LEU A 69 5.40 7.82 3.67
CA LEU A 69 4.08 7.21 3.60
C LEU A 69 3.24 7.78 2.46
N VAL A 70 3.27 9.11 2.26
CA VAL A 70 2.39 9.82 1.31
C VAL A 70 2.95 9.81 -0.10
N ALA A 71 4.28 9.91 -0.28
CA ALA A 71 4.89 10.00 -1.60
C ALA A 71 4.52 8.83 -2.55
N PRO A 72 4.52 7.55 -2.11
CA PRO A 72 4.08 6.43 -2.95
C PRO A 72 2.66 6.59 -3.50
N TYR A 73 1.73 7.09 -2.69
CA TYR A 73 0.34 7.29 -3.09
C TYR A 73 0.17 8.46 -4.07
N ILE A 74 0.92 9.54 -3.86
CA ILE A 74 0.90 10.69 -4.77
C ILE A 74 1.44 10.28 -6.14
N ILE A 75 2.59 9.61 -6.19
CA ILE A 75 3.18 9.12 -7.45
C ILE A 75 2.23 8.14 -8.15
N TRP A 76 1.68 7.18 -7.40
CA TRP A 76 0.69 6.24 -7.93
C TRP A 76 -0.54 6.94 -8.50
N PHE A 77 -1.08 7.94 -7.81
CA PHE A 77 -2.27 8.67 -8.27
C PHE A 77 -2.03 9.36 -9.61
N PHE A 78 -0.86 9.97 -9.81
CA PHE A 78 -0.51 10.57 -11.09
C PHE A 78 -0.37 9.54 -12.21
N ILE A 79 0.25 8.39 -11.93
CA ILE A 79 0.38 7.28 -12.90
C ILE A 79 -1.00 6.71 -13.27
N PHE A 80 -1.83 6.46 -12.26
CA PHE A 80 -3.21 6.00 -12.42
C PHE A 80 -4.03 6.98 -13.26
N LEU A 81 -3.97 8.28 -12.95
CA LEU A 81 -4.65 9.32 -13.70
C LEU A 81 -4.17 9.37 -15.16
N GLY A 82 -2.87 9.22 -15.39
CA GLY A 82 -2.29 9.13 -16.73
C GLY A 82 -2.88 7.98 -17.55
N PHE A 83 -2.93 6.76 -16.99
CA PHE A 83 -3.53 5.60 -17.66
C PHE A 83 -5.05 5.74 -17.84
N LEU A 84 -5.74 6.33 -16.88
CA LEU A 84 -7.18 6.59 -16.96
C LEU A 84 -7.50 7.57 -18.12
N LEU A 85 -6.79 8.70 -18.18
CA LEU A 85 -6.96 9.69 -19.25
C LEU A 85 -6.58 9.10 -20.61
N PHE A 86 -5.53 8.30 -20.68
CA PHE A 86 -5.12 7.61 -21.90
C PHE A 86 -6.21 6.65 -22.40
N GLY A 87 -6.80 5.85 -21.49
CA GLY A 87 -7.87 4.91 -21.82
C GLY A 87 -9.20 5.60 -22.20
N LEU A 88 -9.51 6.75 -21.59
CA LEU A 88 -10.66 7.57 -21.96
C LEU A 88 -10.48 8.23 -23.34
N ALA A 89 -9.28 8.73 -23.64
CA ALA A 89 -8.96 9.33 -24.93
C ALA A 89 -8.94 8.32 -26.09
N HIS A 90 -8.60 7.06 -25.81
CA HIS A 90 -8.53 5.98 -26.79
C HIS A 90 -9.44 4.81 -26.42
N SER A 91 -10.73 5.09 -26.25
CA SER A 91 -11.73 4.10 -25.85
C SER A 91 -11.86 2.92 -26.83
N SER A 92 -11.48 3.11 -28.10
CA SER A 92 -11.42 2.04 -29.11
C SER A 92 -10.30 1.00 -28.89
N LEU A 93 -9.28 1.34 -28.10
CA LEU A 93 -8.17 0.45 -27.74
C LEU A 93 -8.44 -0.38 -26.49
N VAL A 94 -9.56 -0.12 -25.79
CA VAL A 94 -9.94 -0.86 -24.60
C VAL A 94 -10.96 -1.90 -24.98
N ASN A 95 -10.49 -3.14 -25.13
CA ASN A 95 -11.34 -4.26 -25.50
C ASN A 95 -11.35 -5.28 -24.37
N ARG A 96 -12.55 -5.78 -24.05
CA ARG A 96 -12.68 -6.98 -23.23
C ARG A 96 -12.25 -8.17 -24.10
N LEU A 97 -11.14 -8.81 -23.73
CA LEU A 97 -10.67 -9.98 -24.47
C LEU A 97 -11.73 -11.08 -24.36
N SER A 98 -12.24 -11.60 -25.50
CA SER A 98 -13.37 -12.54 -25.53
C SER A 98 -13.16 -13.85 -24.76
N LYS A 99 -11.92 -14.12 -24.29
CA LYS A 99 -11.53 -15.28 -23.49
C LYS A 99 -11.03 -14.93 -22.07
N SER A 100 -10.99 -13.66 -21.67
CA SER A 100 -10.51 -13.22 -20.36
C SER A 100 -11.59 -12.48 -19.55
N SER A 101 -11.57 -12.68 -18.24
CA SER A 101 -12.47 -12.03 -17.28
C SER A 101 -12.08 -10.58 -16.94
N TYR A 102 -10.92 -10.11 -17.41
CA TYR A 102 -10.39 -8.77 -17.12
C TYR A 102 -10.22 -7.92 -18.40
N CYS A 103 -10.31 -6.61 -18.21
CA CYS A 103 -10.08 -5.63 -19.27
C CYS A 103 -8.60 -5.30 -19.44
N ILE A 104 -8.14 -5.25 -20.69
CA ILE A 104 -6.79 -4.83 -21.04
C ILE A 104 -6.83 -3.71 -22.06
N ILE A 105 -5.82 -2.85 -22.03
CA ILE A 105 -5.58 -1.88 -23.10
C ILE A 105 -4.74 -2.61 -24.14
N THR A 106 -5.24 -2.76 -25.36
CA THR A 106 -4.58 -3.58 -26.40
C THR A 106 -3.28 -2.97 -26.92
N SER A 107 -3.02 -1.69 -26.62
CA SER A 107 -1.75 -1.06 -26.94
C SER A 107 -0.64 -1.59 -26.02
N ALA A 108 0.54 -1.88 -26.59
CA ALA A 108 1.71 -2.27 -25.80
C ALA A 108 2.27 -1.14 -24.91
N ILE A 109 1.92 0.13 -25.19
CA ILE A 109 2.52 1.31 -24.55
C ILE A 109 2.30 1.35 -23.03
N PRO A 110 1.06 1.26 -22.49
CA PRO A 110 0.81 1.34 -21.04
C PRO A 110 1.49 0.21 -20.26
N ALA A 111 1.49 -1.00 -20.82
CA ALA A 111 2.08 -2.16 -20.19
C ALA A 111 3.62 -2.07 -20.17
N LYS A 112 4.26 -1.64 -21.27
CA LYS A 112 5.72 -1.41 -21.32
C LYS A 112 6.14 -0.30 -20.37
N MET A 113 5.39 0.81 -20.32
CA MET A 113 5.69 1.92 -19.41
C MET A 113 5.56 1.52 -17.94
N SER A 114 4.47 0.86 -17.56
CA SER A 114 4.29 0.33 -16.20
C SER A 114 5.42 -0.62 -15.81
N SER A 115 5.75 -1.57 -16.69
CA SER A 115 6.85 -2.51 -16.48
C SER A 115 8.18 -1.78 -16.28
N LEU A 116 8.49 -0.78 -17.11
CA LEU A 116 9.70 0.02 -16.99
C LEU A 116 9.81 0.69 -15.61
N PHE A 117 8.72 1.31 -15.12
CA PHE A 117 8.68 1.89 -13.78
C PHE A 117 8.94 0.85 -12.69
N VAL A 118 8.28 -0.32 -12.77
CA VAL A 118 8.47 -1.41 -11.80
C VAL A 118 9.91 -1.91 -11.81
N VAL A 119 10.52 -2.05 -12.99
CA VAL A 119 11.93 -2.47 -13.14
C VAL A 119 12.88 -1.46 -12.50
N ILE A 120 12.70 -0.16 -12.76
CA ILE A 120 13.54 0.90 -12.18
C ILE A 120 13.42 0.91 -10.66
N VAL A 121 12.18 0.94 -10.13
CA VAL A 121 11.95 1.02 -8.68
C VAL A 121 12.47 -0.24 -7.98
N THR A 122 12.20 -1.43 -8.53
CA THR A 122 12.64 -2.69 -7.91
C THR A 122 14.16 -2.87 -8.01
N SER A 123 14.80 -2.40 -9.08
CA SER A 123 16.26 -2.37 -9.18
C SER A 123 16.88 -1.54 -8.05
N SER A 124 16.27 -0.41 -7.69
CA SER A 124 16.73 0.41 -6.55
C SER A 124 16.55 -0.27 -5.19
N MET A 125 15.65 -1.26 -5.06
CA MET A 125 15.47 -2.03 -3.82
C MET A 125 16.60 -3.01 -3.57
N LEU A 126 17.19 -3.59 -4.62
CA LEU A 126 18.24 -4.61 -4.51
C LEU A 126 19.41 -4.21 -3.59
N PRO A 127 20.06 -3.03 -3.75
CA PRO A 127 21.16 -2.65 -2.86
C PRO A 127 20.70 -2.48 -1.41
N VAL A 128 19.49 -1.93 -1.18
CA VAL A 128 18.93 -1.76 0.16
C VAL A 128 18.64 -3.12 0.81
N GLN A 129 18.07 -4.05 0.04
CA GLN A 129 17.74 -5.41 0.47
C GLN A 129 19.01 -6.22 0.79
N VAL A 130 20.05 -6.14 -0.06
CA VAL A 130 21.34 -6.80 0.18
C VAL A 130 22.01 -6.21 1.41
N SER A 131 22.07 -4.88 1.55
CA SER A 131 22.66 -4.23 2.72
C SER A 131 21.93 -4.62 4.01
N LEU A 132 20.59 -4.60 4.00
CA LEU A 132 19.77 -4.99 5.14
C LEU A 132 19.97 -6.47 5.49
N GLY A 133 19.98 -7.36 4.50
CA GLY A 133 20.22 -8.79 4.68
C GLY A 133 21.61 -9.09 5.26
N LEU A 134 22.66 -8.44 4.76
CA LEU A 134 24.02 -8.58 5.28
C LEU A 134 24.11 -8.11 6.75
N SER A 135 23.50 -6.97 7.08
CA SER A 135 23.48 -6.46 8.45
C SER A 135 22.74 -7.39 9.41
N LEU A 136 21.64 -8.01 8.98
CA LEU A 136 20.93 -9.03 9.75
C LEU A 136 21.76 -10.29 9.92
N CYS A 137 22.33 -10.85 8.85
CA CYS A 137 23.15 -12.06 8.92
C CYS A 137 24.36 -11.86 9.84
N ARG A 138 25.02 -10.70 9.74
CA ARG A 138 26.15 -10.35 10.63
C ARG A 138 25.71 -10.25 12.09
N ASN A 139 24.57 -9.62 12.37
CA ASN A 139 24.04 -9.50 13.73
C ASN A 139 23.56 -10.84 14.31
N LEU A 140 22.98 -11.73 13.49
CA LEU A 140 22.57 -13.07 13.93
C LEU A 140 23.77 -14.01 14.15
N TYR A 141 24.81 -13.89 13.32
CA TYR A 141 26.03 -14.69 13.45
C TYR A 141 26.87 -14.25 14.64
N HIS A 142 26.95 -12.94 14.87
CA HIS A 142 27.59 -12.35 16.04
C HIS A 142 26.59 -12.39 17.22
N ASN A 143 26.25 -13.62 17.65
CA ASN A 143 25.35 -13.96 18.75
C ASN A 143 25.92 -13.52 20.11
N ASP A 144 26.24 -12.24 20.20
CA ASP A 144 26.72 -11.59 21.40
C ASP A 144 25.51 -11.04 22.16
N SER A 145 25.58 -11.09 23.49
CA SER A 145 24.54 -10.66 24.44
C SER A 145 24.08 -9.19 24.25
N THR A 146 24.76 -8.47 23.37
CA THR A 146 24.62 -7.05 23.04
C THR A 146 23.81 -6.79 21.78
N SER A 147 23.04 -7.77 21.26
CA SER A 147 22.18 -7.57 20.08
C SER A 147 21.32 -6.30 20.22
N THR A 148 21.63 -5.32 19.39
CA THR A 148 21.12 -3.93 19.51
C THR A 148 19.78 -3.72 18.82
N ILE A 149 19.27 -4.74 18.13
CA ILE A 149 18.02 -4.70 17.37
C ILE A 149 16.88 -5.22 18.25
N SER A 150 15.84 -4.40 18.40
CA SER A 150 14.64 -4.83 19.13
C SER A 150 13.90 -5.97 18.38
N ILE A 151 13.39 -6.95 19.12
CA ILE A 151 12.55 -8.05 18.58
C ILE A 151 11.42 -7.55 17.65
N PRO A 152 10.63 -6.50 17.99
CA PRO A 152 9.59 -6.02 17.08
C PRO A 152 10.16 -5.45 15.78
N THR A 153 11.29 -4.73 15.82
CA THR A 153 11.97 -4.24 14.61
C THR A 153 12.43 -5.41 13.73
N LEU A 154 13.04 -6.45 14.33
CA LEU A 154 13.49 -7.64 13.61
C LEU A 154 12.33 -8.38 12.92
N GLN A 155 11.17 -8.48 13.58
CA GLN A 155 9.97 -9.08 12.96
C GLN A 155 9.47 -8.30 11.76
N VAL A 156 9.46 -6.96 11.82
CA VAL A 156 9.06 -6.11 10.68
C VAL A 156 10.07 -6.28 9.54
N VAL A 157 11.36 -6.24 9.84
CA VAL A 157 12.44 -6.39 8.86
C VAL A 157 12.34 -7.73 8.13
N ILE A 158 12.18 -8.85 8.84
CA ILE A 158 12.05 -10.19 8.23
C ILE A 158 10.83 -10.25 7.30
N ARG A 159 9.69 -9.70 7.73
CA ARG A 159 8.46 -9.67 6.91
C ARG A 159 8.67 -8.85 5.63
N VAL A 160 9.27 -7.67 5.74
CA VAL A 160 9.58 -6.79 4.61
C VAL A 160 10.56 -7.47 3.66
N MET A 161 11.57 -8.19 4.16
CA MET A 161 12.50 -8.97 3.34
C MET A 161 11.80 -10.10 2.57
N ILE A 162 10.93 -10.87 3.24
CA ILE A 162 10.16 -11.95 2.58
C ILE A 162 9.27 -11.36 1.49
N PHE A 163 8.54 -10.28 1.80
CA PHE A 163 7.68 -9.62 0.82
C PHE A 163 8.47 -9.02 -0.34
N SER A 164 9.65 -8.44 -0.07
CA SER A 164 10.51 -7.87 -1.12
C SER A 164 11.04 -8.94 -2.08
N PHE A 165 11.38 -10.14 -1.57
CA PHE A 165 11.72 -11.28 -2.43
C PHE A 165 10.55 -11.71 -3.33
N LEU A 166 9.33 -11.71 -2.81
CA LEU A 166 8.15 -12.02 -3.62
C LEU A 166 7.95 -10.98 -4.73
N THR A 167 8.19 -9.69 -4.47
CA THR A 167 8.14 -8.65 -5.51
C THR A 167 9.25 -8.76 -6.57
N LEU A 168 10.34 -9.50 -6.34
CA LEU A 168 11.33 -9.79 -7.39
C LEU A 168 10.76 -10.70 -8.49
N VAL A 169 9.71 -11.48 -8.19
CA VAL A 169 9.01 -12.26 -9.21
C VAL A 169 8.26 -11.34 -10.18
N ALA A 170 7.60 -10.29 -9.65
CA ALA A 170 7.00 -9.24 -10.47
C ALA A 170 8.05 -8.48 -11.31
N PHE A 171 9.27 -8.30 -10.79
CA PHE A 171 10.38 -7.76 -11.57
C PHE A 171 10.76 -8.65 -12.75
N ALA A 172 10.90 -9.97 -12.53
CA ALA A 172 11.22 -10.92 -13.59
C ALA A 172 10.18 -10.91 -14.70
N GLU A 173 8.89 -10.85 -14.35
CA GLU A 173 7.80 -10.71 -15.32
C GLU A 173 7.87 -9.38 -16.08
N GLY A 174 8.16 -8.27 -15.38
CA GLY A 174 8.33 -6.97 -16.03
C GLY A 174 9.46 -7.01 -17.08
N VAL A 175 10.59 -7.62 -16.75
CA VAL A 175 11.72 -7.80 -17.67
C VAL A 175 11.31 -8.67 -18.86
N ILE A 176 10.68 -9.82 -18.62
CA ILE A 176 10.14 -10.72 -19.65
C ILE A 176 9.22 -9.94 -20.61
N TYR A 177 8.33 -9.13 -20.05
CA TYR A 177 7.41 -8.30 -20.83
C TYR A 177 8.13 -7.24 -21.66
N ILE A 178 9.20 -6.61 -21.16
CA ILE A 178 10.01 -5.65 -21.92
C ILE A 178 10.66 -6.32 -23.14
N PHE A 179 11.15 -7.54 -22.99
CA PHE A 179 11.81 -8.30 -24.05
C PHE A 179 10.84 -9.06 -24.99
N ASP A 180 9.54 -8.79 -24.91
CA ASP A 180 8.49 -9.44 -25.73
C ASP A 180 8.48 -10.98 -25.61
N LEU A 181 8.98 -11.49 -24.50
CA LEU A 181 8.83 -12.90 -24.14
C LEU A 181 7.42 -13.06 -23.57
N SER A 182 6.57 -13.83 -24.23
CA SER A 182 5.19 -14.05 -23.78
C SER A 182 5.19 -14.75 -22.40
N PRO A 183 4.71 -14.08 -21.33
CA PRO A 183 4.59 -14.70 -20.02
C PRO A 183 3.62 -15.89 -20.12
N GLY A 184 3.99 -17.04 -19.57
CA GLY A 184 3.08 -18.18 -19.51
C GLY A 184 1.92 -17.91 -18.54
N PRO A 185 0.80 -18.66 -18.63
CA PRO A 185 -0.36 -18.52 -17.73
C PRO A 185 -0.04 -18.63 -16.24
N PHE A 186 1.09 -19.25 -15.92
CA PHE A 186 1.59 -19.38 -14.55
C PHE A 186 2.02 -18.04 -13.94
N ALA A 187 2.51 -17.08 -14.75
CA ALA A 187 2.91 -15.76 -14.26
C ALA A 187 1.70 -14.99 -13.72
N ASP A 188 0.60 -14.98 -14.47
CA ASP A 188 -0.67 -14.36 -14.06
C ASP A 188 -1.19 -14.92 -12.72
N ILE A 189 -1.07 -16.24 -12.52
CA ILE A 189 -1.46 -16.88 -11.26
C ILE A 189 -0.58 -16.39 -10.12
N ILE A 190 0.74 -16.37 -10.30
CA ILE A 190 1.67 -15.93 -9.25
C ILE A 190 1.39 -14.46 -8.87
N MET A 191 1.11 -13.61 -9.85
CA MET A 191 0.75 -12.21 -9.60
C MET A 191 -0.55 -12.07 -8.79
N ALA A 192 -1.53 -12.95 -9.01
CA ALA A 192 -2.75 -12.96 -8.21
C ALA A 192 -2.52 -13.36 -6.74
N TRP A 193 -1.48 -14.15 -6.46
CA TRP A 193 -1.12 -14.55 -5.10
C TRP A 193 -0.32 -13.48 -4.34
N LEU A 194 0.37 -12.57 -5.02
CA LEU A 194 1.18 -11.52 -4.37
C LEU A 194 0.38 -10.68 -3.35
N PRO A 195 -0.81 -10.14 -3.67
CA PRO A 195 -1.63 -9.44 -2.68
C PRO A 195 -2.05 -10.32 -1.51
N VAL A 196 -2.36 -11.60 -1.76
CA VAL A 196 -2.74 -12.57 -0.72
C VAL A 196 -1.59 -12.77 0.26
N PHE A 197 -0.37 -12.97 -0.25
CA PHE A 197 0.82 -13.05 0.59
C PHE A 197 1.08 -11.75 1.36
N GLY A 198 0.88 -10.58 0.73
CA GLY A 198 0.98 -9.29 1.42
C GLY A 198 0.05 -9.22 2.63
N VAL A 199 -1.23 -9.57 2.45
CA VAL A 199 -2.22 -9.59 3.54
C VAL A 199 -1.84 -10.61 4.61
N LEU A 200 -1.32 -11.78 4.26
CA LEU A 200 -0.89 -12.77 5.24
C LEU A 200 0.34 -12.32 6.04
N ILE A 201 1.38 -11.82 5.36
CA ILE A 201 2.65 -11.40 5.96
C ILE A 201 2.44 -10.22 6.92
N PHE A 202 1.68 -9.21 6.49
CA PHE A 202 1.45 -8.00 7.28
C PHE A 202 0.24 -8.11 8.20
N GLY A 203 -0.83 -8.78 7.78
CA GLY A 203 -2.07 -8.92 8.55
C GLY A 203 -1.97 -9.88 9.73
N MET A 204 -1.05 -10.85 9.72
CA MET A 204 -0.87 -11.80 10.84
C MET A 204 -0.18 -11.21 12.09
N GLN A 205 -0.09 -9.88 12.23
CA GLN A 205 0.50 -9.26 13.42
C GLN A 205 -0.44 -9.33 14.62
N LYS A 206 0.06 -9.83 15.76
CA LYS A 206 -0.67 -9.88 17.03
C LYS A 206 -1.18 -8.50 17.46
N ASP A 207 -0.45 -7.44 17.10
CA ASP A 207 -0.79 -6.05 17.41
C ASP A 207 -2.02 -5.57 16.65
N ILE A 208 -2.15 -5.97 15.37
CA ILE A 208 -3.33 -5.69 14.55
C ILE A 208 -4.55 -6.40 15.12
N PHE A 209 -4.43 -7.70 15.42
CA PHE A 209 -5.53 -8.46 16.04
C PHE A 209 -5.93 -7.91 17.40
N ARG A 210 -4.97 -7.54 18.26
CA ARG A 210 -5.26 -6.98 19.58
C ARG A 210 -5.99 -5.64 19.46
N THR A 211 -5.55 -4.77 18.56
CA THR A 211 -6.22 -3.48 18.31
C THR A 211 -7.61 -3.68 17.73
N TRP A 212 -7.77 -4.60 16.79
CA TRP A 212 -9.06 -4.97 16.19
C TRP A 212 -10.05 -5.50 17.23
N ILE A 213 -9.62 -6.44 18.08
CA ILE A 213 -10.44 -7.01 19.16
C ILE A 213 -10.80 -5.93 20.18
N LEU A 214 -9.88 -5.02 20.53
CA LEU A 214 -10.16 -3.92 21.45
C LEU A 214 -11.13 -2.89 20.87
N TRP A 215 -10.98 -2.55 19.58
CA TRP A 215 -11.87 -1.62 18.89
C TRP A 215 -13.29 -2.19 18.77
N THR A 216 -13.42 -3.43 18.31
CA THR A 216 -14.71 -4.14 18.24
C THR A 216 -15.34 -4.28 19.63
N SER A 217 -14.56 -4.59 20.67
CA SER A 217 -15.06 -4.66 22.05
C SER A 217 -15.54 -3.30 22.58
N ARG A 218 -14.92 -2.17 22.18
CA ARG A 218 -15.34 -0.82 22.57
C ARG A 218 -16.60 -0.36 21.83
N LEU A 219 -16.78 -0.78 20.57
CA LEU A 219 -18.01 -0.55 19.82
C LEU A 219 -19.19 -1.30 20.44
N VAL A 220 -18.98 -2.56 20.86
CA VAL A 220 -20.00 -3.36 21.55
C VAL A 220 -20.33 -2.80 22.94
N LYS A 221 -19.33 -2.22 23.64
CA LYS A 221 -19.48 -1.74 25.02
C LYS A 221 -19.94 -0.29 25.17
N SER A 222 -20.09 0.51 24.11
CA SER A 222 -20.52 1.90 24.24
C SER A 222 -21.97 1.98 24.74
N PRO A 223 -22.24 2.28 26.02
CA PRO A 223 -23.60 2.50 26.48
C PRO A 223 -24.00 3.89 26.00
N LYS A 224 -25.22 4.05 25.48
CA LYS A 224 -25.81 5.38 25.29
C LYS A 224 -25.76 6.09 26.65
N LYS A 225 -24.89 7.08 26.83
CA LYS A 225 -24.94 7.95 28.02
C LYS A 225 -26.30 8.65 27.99
N PRO A 226 -27.17 8.49 29.00
CA PRO A 226 -28.35 9.32 29.09
C PRO A 226 -27.90 10.76 29.30
N TYR A 227 -28.44 11.67 28.48
CA TYR A 227 -28.20 13.10 28.57
C TYR A 227 -28.67 13.59 29.96
N ARG A 228 -27.72 13.88 30.85
CA ARG A 228 -27.97 14.47 32.16
C ARG A 228 -28.05 15.98 31.99
N LYS A 229 -29.26 16.52 32.06
CA LYS A 229 -29.56 17.95 31.99
C LYS A 229 -29.54 18.51 33.41
N ASP A 230 -28.37 18.83 33.95
CA ASP A 230 -28.26 19.43 35.29
C ASP A 230 -27.70 20.85 35.22
N SER A 231 -28.62 21.78 35.52
CA SER A 231 -28.50 22.98 36.36
C SER A 231 -27.41 24.01 36.07
N THR A 232 -27.91 25.17 35.65
CA THR A 232 -27.39 26.53 35.77
C THR A 232 -26.51 26.77 37.00
N PRO A 233 -25.29 27.34 36.86
CA PRO A 233 -24.51 27.76 38.02
C PRO A 233 -25.06 29.09 38.56
N SER A 234 -25.61 29.07 39.78
CA SER A 234 -25.88 30.28 40.55
C SER A 234 -24.57 30.87 41.06
N LEU A 235 -24.27 32.09 40.61
CA LEU A 235 -23.18 32.94 41.07
C LEU A 235 -23.47 33.41 42.51
N THR A 236 -22.59 33.12 43.46
CA THR A 236 -22.49 33.87 44.74
C THR A 236 -21.01 34.13 45.03
N PRO A 237 -20.55 35.39 45.07
CA PRO A 237 -19.26 35.75 45.65
C PRO A 237 -19.39 35.92 47.17
N ASP A 238 -18.58 35.18 47.92
CA ASP A 238 -18.35 35.40 49.35
C ASP A 238 -17.71 36.79 49.54
N ILE A 239 -18.39 37.66 50.31
CA ILE A 239 -17.86 38.92 50.79
C ILE A 239 -17.24 38.66 52.17
N SER A 240 -15.91 38.62 52.24
CA SER A 240 -15.18 38.66 53.49
C SER A 240 -15.09 40.10 54.01
N VAL A 241 -15.88 40.41 55.04
CA VAL A 241 -15.77 41.65 55.83
C VAL A 241 -14.72 41.45 56.91
N ARG A 242 -13.68 42.29 56.89
CA ARG A 242 -12.72 42.47 57.99
C ARG A 242 -12.53 43.96 58.23
N SER A 243 -13.12 44.50 59.29
CA SER A 243 -12.69 45.73 59.97
C SER A 243 -13.38 45.79 61.34
N ASP A 244 -12.55 45.76 62.39
CA ASP A 244 -12.70 46.25 63.77
C ASP A 244 -13.84 45.75 64.68
#